data_AF-A0A3Q0JI43-F1
#
_entry.id   AF-A0A3Q0JI43-F1
#
_cell.length_a   1.000
_cell.length_b   1.000
_cell.length_c   1.000
_cell.angle_alpha   90.00
_cell.angle_beta   90.00
_cell.angle_gamma   90.00
#
_symmetry.space_group_name_H-M   'P 1'
#
loop_
_entity.id
_entity.type
_entity.pdbx_description
1 polymer ?
#
loop_
_entity_poly.entity_id
_entity_poly.type
_entity_poly.pdbx_seq_one_letter_code
_entity_poly.pdbx_strand_id
1 'polypeptide(L)' 'MYSNPPSHGARIVSLVLNNPRLYDQWKQCIETMSGRIKQMRRGLRERLEKLNTPGTWNHITEQIGMFSYTGLNRKF' A
#
# COMPACT_ATOMS: atom_id res chain seq x y z
N MET A 1 -23.05 12.35 -21.89
CA MET A 1 -23.76 12.33 -20.60
C MET A 1 -23.84 10.88 -20.15
N TYR A 2 -23.31 10.52 -18.96
CA TYR A 2 -23.47 9.17 -18.41
C TYR A 2 -24.77 9.14 -17.61
N SER A 3 -25.69 8.22 -17.91
CA SER A 3 -26.98 8.12 -17.21
C SER A 3 -26.88 7.15 -16.02
N ASN A 4 -26.39 5.93 -16.26
CA ASN A 4 -26.23 4.92 -15.24
C ASN A 4 -24.75 4.64 -14.97
N PRO A 5 -24.35 4.49 -13.69
CA PRO A 5 -22.98 4.12 -13.36
C PRO A 5 -22.67 2.67 -13.79
N PRO A 6 -21.39 2.33 -14.02
CA PRO A 6 -20.98 0.96 -14.31
C PRO A 6 -21.38 -0.03 -13.20
N SER A 7 -22.09 -1.10 -13.55
CA SER A 7 -22.68 -2.03 -12.58
C SER A 7 -21.75 -3.16 -12.12
N HIS A 8 -20.78 -3.54 -12.95
CA HIS A 8 -19.98 -4.74 -12.73
C HIS A 8 -19.12 -4.66 -11.45
N GLY A 9 -18.37 -3.57 -11.28
CA GLY A 9 -17.55 -3.36 -10.08
C GLY A 9 -18.39 -3.28 -8.80
N ALA A 10 -19.54 -2.59 -8.86
CA ALA A 10 -20.46 -2.50 -7.73
C ALA A 10 -21.00 -3.87 -7.30
N ARG A 11 -21.33 -4.74 -8.27
CA ARG A 11 -21.78 -6.11 -7.99
C ARG A 11 -20.68 -6.96 -7.35
N ILE A 12 -19.43 -6.83 -7.80
CA ILE A 12 -18.30 -7.54 -7.19
C ILE A 12 -18.13 -7.11 -5.73
N VAL A 13 -18.09 -5.81 -5.46
CA VAL A 13 -17.95 -5.28 -4.10
C VAL A 13 -19.11 -5.76 -3.22
N SER A 14 -20.35 -5.66 -3.70
CA SER A 14 -21.53 -6.13 -2.98
C SER A 14 -21.45 -7.62 -2.65
N LEU A 15 -21.05 -8.46 -3.60
CA LEU A 15 -20.91 -9.91 -3.38
C LEU A 15 -19.84 -10.23 -2.34
N VAL A 16 -18.68 -9.58 -2.42
CA VAL A 16 -17.56 -9.83 -1.50
C VAL A 16 -17.88 -9.37 -0.09
N LEU A 17 -18.48 -8.18 0.07
CA LEU A 17 -18.73 -7.60 1.39
C LEU A 17 -19.94 -8.24 2.12
N ASN A 18 -20.93 -8.75 1.40
CA ASN A 18 -22.13 -9.36 2.00
C ASN A 18 -22.02 -10.88 2.20
N ASN A 19 -20.93 -11.52 1.77
CA ASN A 19 -20.70 -12.93 2.01
C ASN A 19 -19.58 -13.09 3.07
N PRO A 20 -19.87 -13.63 4.28
CA PRO A 20 -18.89 -13.70 5.36
C PRO A 20 -17.57 -14.38 4.98
N ARG A 21 -17.64 -15.48 4.20
CA ARG A 21 -16.46 -16.22 3.74
C ARG A 21 -15.61 -15.36 2.79
N LEU A 22 -16.24 -14.68 1.83
CA LEU A 22 -15.52 -13.83 0.88
C LEU A 22 -14.96 -12.57 1.55
N TYR A 23 -15.68 -12.02 2.52
CA TYR A 23 -15.23 -10.88 3.30
C TYR A 23 -13.99 -11.21 4.12
N ASP A 24 -13.96 -12.36 4.77
CA ASP A 24 -12.78 -12.83 5.51
C ASP A 24 -11.58 -13.07 4.59
N GLN A 25 -11.80 -13.70 3.43
CA GLN A 25 -10.76 -13.86 2.43
C GLN A 25 -10.22 -12.51 1.92
N TRP A 26 -11.11 -11.55 1.66
CA TRP A 26 -10.72 -10.22 1.21
C TRP A 26 -9.88 -9.49 2.28
N LYS A 27 -10.27 -9.53 3.56
CA LYS A 27 -9.48 -8.98 4.66
C LYS A 27 -8.08 -9.59 4.72
N GLN A 28 -7.96 -10.92 4.64
CA GLN A 28 -6.67 -11.61 4.63
C GLN A 28 -5.77 -11.17 3.46
N CYS A 29 -6.36 -10.96 2.27
CA CYS A 29 -5.63 -10.42 1.13
C CYS A 29 -5.10 -9.00 1.41
N ILE A 30 -5.91 -8.13 2.01
CA ILE A 30 -5.51 -6.76 2.38
C ILE A 30 -4.40 -6.78 3.44
N GLU A 31 -4.51 -7.63 4.46
CA GLU A 31 -3.48 -7.82 5.49
C GLU A 31 -2.16 -8.31 4.88
N THR A 32 -2.22 -9.29 3.99
CA THR A 32 -1.03 -9.82 3.29
C THR A 32 -0.34 -8.74 2.46
N MET A 33 -1.11 -7.98 1.66
CA MET A 33 -0.55 -6.94 0.81
C MET A 33 0.04 -5.78 1.62
N SER A 34 -0.69 -5.31 2.64
CA SER A 34 -0.21 -4.23 3.51
C SER A 34 0.98 -4.66 4.37
N GLY A 35 1.00 -5.92 4.83
CA GLY A 35 2.13 -6.53 5.53
C GLY A 35 3.39 -6.56 4.66
N ARG A 36 3.26 -6.95 3.38
CA ARG A 36 4.37 -6.94 2.42
C ARG A 36 4.93 -5.53 2.20
N ILE A 37 4.06 -4.51 2.09
CA ILE A 37 4.49 -3.10 1.95
C ILE A 37 5.30 -2.67 3.19
N LYS A 38 4.83 -2.97 4.40
CA LYS A 38 5.54 -2.66 5.65
C LYS A 38 6.92 -3.35 5.70
N GLN A 39 6.99 -4.62 5.31
CA GLN A 39 8.24 -5.37 5.26
C GLN A 39 9.25 -4.75 4.28
N MET A 40 8.79 -4.36 3.08
CA MET A 40 9.65 -3.72 2.09
C MET A 40 10.14 -2.35 2.56
N ARG A 41 9.28 -1.54 3.18
CA ARG A 41 9.65 -0.23 3.77
C ARG A 41 10.74 -0.37 4.83
N ARG A 42 10.56 -1.29 5.78
CA ARG A 42 11.57 -1.59 6.80
C ARG A 42 12.89 -2.05 6.15
N GLY A 43 12.83 -2.99 5.22
CA GLY A 43 14.02 -3.51 4.55
C GLY A 43 14.76 -2.47 3.71
N LEU A 44 14.06 -1.51 3.11
CA LEU A 44 14.69 -0.41 2.38
C LEU A 44 15.43 0.54 3.34
N ARG A 45 14.74 0.99 4.40
CA ARG A 45 15.33 1.88 5.42
C ARG A 45 16.58 1.28 6.05
N GLU A 46 16.50 0.02 6.50
CA GLU A 46 17.64 -0.69 7.11
C GLU A 46 18.87 -0.72 6.19
N ARG A 47 18.66 -0.90 4.88
CA ARG A 47 19.77 -0.94 3.90
C ARG A 47 20.38 0.45 3.66
N LEU A 48 19.56 1.49 3.59
CA LEU A 48 20.04 2.87 3.44
C LEU A 48 20.88 3.31 4.65
N GLU A 49 20.42 2.98 5.86
CA GLU A 49 21.14 3.24 7.10
C GLU A 49 22.45 2.43 7.18
N LYS A 50 22.43 1.14 6.83
CA LYS A 50 23.65 0.29 6.77
C LYS A 50 24.70 0.82 5.79
N LEU A 51 24.27 1.43 4.69
CA LEU A 51 25.17 2.02 3.69
C LEU A 51 25.64 3.42 4.06
N ASN A 52 25.27 3.94 5.24
CA ASN A 52 25.52 5.32 5.66
C ASN A 52 25.03 6.34 4.62
N THR A 53 23.89 6.06 3.99
CA THR A 53 23.35 6.94 2.94
C THR A 53 22.98 8.29 3.57
N PRO A 54 23.47 9.42 3.03
CA PRO A 54 23.24 10.74 3.63
C PRO A 54 21.75 11.06 3.85
N GLY A 55 21.47 11.76 4.96
CA GLY A 55 20.11 12.17 5.34
C GLY A 55 19.43 11.22 6.34
N THR A 56 18.15 11.46 6.58
CA THR A 56 17.33 10.63 7.47
C THR A 56 16.26 9.88 6.68
N TRP A 57 16.10 8.59 6.97
CA TRP A 57 15.23 7.69 6.23
C TRP A 57 14.00 7.21 7.02
N ASN A 58 13.72 7.84 8.17
CA ASN A 58 12.57 7.53 9.05
C ASN A 58 11.22 7.60 8.31
N HIS A 59 11.09 8.57 7.41
CA HIS A 59 9.88 8.82 6.63
C HIS A 59 9.44 7.60 5.78
N ILE A 60 10.37 6.72 5.38
CA ILE A 60 10.05 5.49 4.64
C ILE A 60 9.15 4.55 5.46
N THR A 61 9.34 4.51 6.78
CA THR A 61 8.58 3.63 7.68
C THR A 61 7.40 4.32 8.36
N GLU A 62 7.42 5.64 8.48
CA GLU A 62 6.37 6.44 9.13
C GLU A 62 5.21 6.78 8.18
N GLN A 63 5.49 6.92 6.88
CA GLN A 63 4.46 7.24 5.89
C GLN A 63 3.52 6.06 5.63
N ILE A 64 2.22 6.37 5.51
CA ILE A 64 1.15 5.39 5.28
C ILE A 64 0.79 5.34 3.80
N GLY A 65 0.54 4.12 3.30
CA GLY A 65 0.11 3.88 1.92
C GLY A 65 1.17 3.21 1.07
N MET A 66 0.87 3.10 -0.23
CA MET A 66 1.73 2.39 -1.19
C MET A 66 2.96 3.20 -1.60
N PHE A 67 2.89 4.53 -1.53
CA PHE A 67 3.94 5.42 -2.02
C PHE A 67 4.66 6.13 -0.88
N SER A 68 5.93 6.47 -1.10
CA SER A 68 6.70 7.30 -0.18
C SER A 68 7.18 8.54 -0.91
N TYR A 69 7.09 9.70 -0.26
CA TYR A 69 7.77 10.89 -0.71
C TYR A 69 9.23 10.81 -0.25
N THR A 70 10.14 10.53 -1.19
CA THR A 70 11.55 10.22 -0.89
C THR A 70 12.43 11.44 -0.64
N GLY A 71 11.95 12.64 -0.99
CA GLY A 71 12.77 13.86 -0.93
C GLY A 71 13.91 13.91 -1.95
N LEU A 72 13.95 12.99 -2.92
CA LEU A 72 14.93 13.01 -3.99
C LEU A 72 14.62 14.12 -4.99
N ASN A 73 15.64 14.89 -5.34
CA ASN A 73 15.53 16.01 -6.27
C ASN A 73 16.00 15.59 -7.65
N ARG A 74 15.50 16.26 -8.70
CA ARG A 74 15.90 16.00 -10.09
C ARG A 74 17.36 16.32 -10.37
N LYS A 75 17.98 17.22 -9.60
CA LYS A 75 19.37 17.65 -9.74
C LYS A 75 20.14 17.32 -8.46
N PHE A 76 21.35 16.80 -8.65
CA PHE A 76 22.34 16.52 -7.61
C PHE A 76 23.00 17.79 -7.13
#